data_AF-A0A1Z1EER8-F1
#
_entry.id   AF-A0A1Z1EER8-F1
#
_cell.length_a   1.000
_cell.length_b   1.000
_cell.length_c   1.000
_cell.angle_alpha   90.00
_cell.angle_beta   90.00
_cell.angle_gamma   90.00
#
_symmetry.space_group_name_H-M   'P 1'
#
loop_
_entity.id
_entity.type
_entity.pdbx_description
1 polymer ?
#
loop_
_entity_poly.entity_id
_entity_poly.type
_entity_poly.pdbx_seq_one_letter_code
_entity_poly.pdbx_strand_id
1 'polypeptide(L)'
;QEKELIPCFGISIEIPFMGVLRRNTIFAYFDDPGYRKDKRGSGIVKFRYRTLEEEYRPQEEEYRTLEEDSEDEYESPENEYRTLEDEYETLEDEYRTLKDEYETLEDEYGILEAKYRTLEKDSEEDYGNPEKEYKTREDEYGTLEEEEYGSREDGSENEYGALEEDSEEDSEDEYGS
;
A
#
# COMPACT_ATOMS: atom_id res chain seq x y z
N GLN A 1 12.45 7.88 98.39
CA GLN A 1 11.14 8.39 97.97
C GLN A 1 11.42 9.73 97.31
N GLU A 2 11.26 10.01 96.02
CA GLU A 2 10.73 9.34 94.82
C GLU A 2 11.60 9.83 93.65
N LYS A 3 11.91 8.97 92.68
CA LYS A 3 12.59 9.37 91.43
C LYS A 3 11.56 9.29 90.31
N GLU A 4 11.04 10.43 89.87
CA GLU A 4 10.18 10.49 88.69
C GLU A 4 11.01 10.86 87.47
N LEU A 5 11.11 9.92 86.53
CA LEU A 5 11.60 10.16 85.19
C LEU A 5 10.42 10.67 84.36
N ILE A 6 10.46 11.94 83.97
CA ILE A 6 9.47 12.51 83.04
C ILE A 6 9.95 12.18 81.62
N PRO A 7 9.19 11.40 80.82
CA PRO A 7 9.59 11.05 79.47
C PRO A 7 9.20 12.18 78.52
N CYS A 8 10.14 13.03 78.14
CA CYS A 8 9.98 13.94 77.00
C CYS A 8 10.75 13.39 75.79
N PHE A 9 10.00 12.89 74.82
CA PHE A 9 10.34 12.76 73.39
C PHE A 9 11.84 12.63 73.05
N GLY A 10 12.36 11.39 73.15
CA GLY A 10 13.50 10.93 72.35
C GLY A 10 14.89 11.51 72.67
N ILE A 11 15.04 12.34 73.70
CA ILE A 11 16.35 12.85 74.12
C ILE A 11 16.48 12.70 75.64
N SER A 12 17.26 11.70 76.09
CA SER A 12 17.52 11.45 77.50
C SER A 12 18.59 12.42 78.01
N ILE A 13 18.18 13.54 78.62
CA ILE A 13 19.11 14.44 79.31
C ILE A 13 18.89 14.31 80.81
N GLU A 14 19.94 13.92 81.54
CA GLU A 14 19.93 13.80 82.99
C GLU A 14 20.09 15.21 83.60
N ILE A 15 18.97 15.82 83.99
CA ILE A 15 18.93 17.15 84.61
C ILE A 15 18.95 16.96 86.15
N PRO A 16 20.02 17.37 86.86
CA PRO A 16 20.04 17.29 88.32
C PRO A 16 19.04 18.28 88.92
N PHE A 17 18.14 17.80 89.80
CA PHE A 17 17.02 18.55 90.38
C PHE A 17 17.43 19.82 91.16
N MET A 18 18.72 19.97 91.49
CA MET A 18 19.29 21.13 92.21
C MET A 18 20.67 21.55 91.66
N GLY A 19 21.00 21.23 90.39
CA GLY A 19 22.35 21.43 89.84
C GLY A 19 22.38 22.36 88.63
N VAL A 20 23.21 23.40 88.68
CA VAL A 20 23.46 24.37 87.60
C VAL A 20 23.81 23.67 86.28
N LEU A 21 23.01 23.88 85.24
CA LEU A 21 23.35 23.49 83.86
C LEU A 21 24.64 24.20 83.43
N ARG A 22 25.74 23.44 83.28
CA ARG A 22 26.97 23.98 82.68
C ARG A 22 26.69 24.23 81.20
N ARG A 23 26.66 25.51 80.81
CA ARG A 23 26.47 25.97 79.42
C ARG A 23 27.35 25.25 78.38
N ASN A 24 28.47 24.67 78.79
CA ASN A 24 29.46 24.07 77.91
C ASN A 24 29.08 22.68 77.36
N THR A 25 28.11 21.97 77.95
CA THR A 25 27.77 20.59 77.53
C THR A 25 26.92 20.56 76.26
N ILE A 26 26.15 21.62 75.97
CA ILE A 26 25.28 21.71 74.79
C ILE A 26 26.06 22.12 73.52
N PHE A 27 27.25 22.73 73.67
CA PHE A 27 28.04 23.23 72.53
C PHE A 27 28.72 22.15 71.70
N ALA A 28 29.01 20.97 72.27
CA ALA A 28 29.75 19.93 71.56
C ALA A 28 29.05 19.44 70.28
N TYR A 29 27.72 19.57 70.21
CA TYR A 29 26.95 19.22 69.01
C TYR A 29 26.92 20.34 67.95
N PHE A 30 27.23 21.59 68.33
CA PHE A 30 27.25 22.74 67.42
C PHE A 30 28.63 23.04 66.83
N ASP A 31 29.69 22.38 67.29
CA ASP A 31 31.07 22.53 66.81
C ASP A 31 31.46 21.48 65.73
N ASP A 32 30.53 20.63 65.29
CA ASP A 32 30.73 19.74 64.14
C ASP A 32 31.06 20.59 62.89
N PRO A 33 32.19 20.34 62.19
CA PRO A 33 32.54 21.04 60.96
C PRO A 33 31.42 21.10 59.92
N GLY A 34 30.55 20.08 59.85
CA GLY A 34 29.38 20.06 58.96
C GLY A 34 28.25 21.02 59.37
N TYR A 35 28.27 21.51 60.62
CA TYR A 35 27.26 22.40 61.21
C TYR A 35 27.82 23.77 61.63
N ARG A 36 29.11 24.07 61.37
CA ARG A 36 29.74 25.37 61.68
C ARG A 36 29.06 26.48 60.87
N LYS A 37 28.11 27.16 61.51
CA LYS A 37 27.43 28.35 61.00
C LYS A 37 28.33 29.58 61.17
N ASP A 38 28.78 30.16 60.07
CA ASP A 38 29.09 31.59 60.00
C ASP A 38 27.91 32.40 60.56
N LYS A 39 28.22 33.38 61.42
CA LYS A 39 27.31 33.99 62.42
C LYS A 39 26.20 34.89 61.84
N ARG A 40 25.53 34.48 60.75
CA ARG A 40 24.28 35.07 60.25
C ARG A 40 23.26 33.96 60.13
N GLY A 41 22.29 33.96 61.04
CA GLY A 41 21.29 32.90 61.14
C GLY A 41 20.56 32.65 59.82
N SER A 42 20.90 31.57 59.13
CA SER A 42 20.10 30.86 58.12
C SER A 42 20.86 29.64 57.56
N GLY A 43 21.74 28.99 58.32
CA GLY A 43 22.64 27.95 57.79
C GLY A 43 21.97 26.59 57.53
N ILE A 44 21.11 26.11 58.45
CA ILE A 44 20.51 24.77 58.34
C ILE A 44 19.56 24.66 57.15
N VAL A 45 18.74 25.69 56.92
CA VAL A 45 17.79 25.71 55.81
C VAL A 45 18.53 25.87 54.48
N LYS A 46 19.52 26.77 54.39
CA LYS A 46 20.33 26.95 53.17
C LYS A 46 21.15 25.73 52.80
N PHE A 47 21.72 25.02 53.78
CA PHE A 47 22.48 23.80 53.51
C PHE A 47 21.56 22.71 52.95
N ARG A 48 20.37 22.51 53.54
CA ARG A 48 19.37 21.55 53.05
C ARG A 48 18.88 21.87 51.64
N TYR A 49 18.62 23.14 51.32
CA TYR A 49 18.25 23.52 49.95
C TYR A 49 19.38 23.29 48.95
N ARG A 50 20.63 23.62 49.31
CA ARG A 50 21.80 23.38 48.44
C ARG A 50 22.06 21.88 48.21
N THR A 51 21.90 21.04 49.23
CA THR A 51 22.05 19.58 49.07
C THR A 51 20.92 19.00 48.21
N LEU A 52 19.68 19.46 48.38
CA LEU A 52 18.58 19.05 47.51
C LEU A 52 18.80 19.53 46.05
N GLU A 53 19.23 20.77 45.85
CA GLU A 53 19.53 21.31 44.52
C GLU A 53 20.64 20.52 43.81
N GLU A 54 21.69 20.12 44.54
CA GLU A 54 22.76 19.25 44.03
C GLU A 54 22.30 17.82 43.73
N GLU A 55 21.27 17.32 44.43
CA GLU A 55 20.66 15.99 44.18
C GLU A 55 19.69 16.02 43.00
N TYR A 56 18.90 17.09 42.85
CA TYR A 56 17.92 17.23 41.77
C TYR A 56 18.56 17.51 40.40
N ARG A 57 19.68 18.25 40.37
CA ARG A 57 20.34 18.61 39.13
C ARG A 57 20.76 17.42 38.25
N PRO A 58 21.48 16.39 38.75
CA PRO A 58 21.84 15.23 37.92
C PRO A 58 20.61 14.42 37.49
N GLN A 59 19.57 14.39 38.32
CA GLN A 59 18.31 13.71 37.99
C GLN A 59 17.58 14.42 36.84
N GLU A 60 17.57 15.76 36.83
CA GLU A 60 17.01 16.55 35.73
C GLU A 60 17.82 16.39 34.43
N GLU A 61 19.15 16.30 34.53
CA GLU A 61 20.02 15.99 33.39
C GLU A 61 19.72 14.57 32.85
N GLU A 62 19.54 13.56 33.71
CA GLU A 62 19.18 12.18 33.34
C GLU A 62 17.79 12.09 32.67
N TYR A 63 16.79 12.80 33.20
CA TYR A 63 15.46 12.86 32.57
C TYR A 63 15.51 13.51 31.19
N ARG A 64 16.32 14.56 31.00
CA ARG A 64 16.48 15.19 29.68
C ARG A 64 17.16 14.27 28.68
N THR A 65 18.21 13.55 29.08
CA THR A 65 18.86 12.59 28.18
C THR A 65 17.94 11.43 27.82
N LEU A 66 17.13 10.95 28.77
CA LEU A 66 16.15 9.89 28.51
C LEU A 66 15.03 10.35 27.57
N GLU A 67 14.59 11.61 27.70
CA GLU A 67 13.61 12.23 26.80
C GLU A 67 14.17 12.33 25.38
N GLU A 68 15.39 12.85 25.23
CA GLU A 68 16.10 12.96 23.94
C GLU A 68 16.32 11.57 23.29
N ASP A 69 16.80 10.58 24.05
CA ASP A 69 16.96 9.20 23.58
C ASP A 69 15.63 8.58 23.12
N SER A 70 14.51 8.96 23.77
CA SER A 70 13.18 8.49 23.41
C SER A 70 12.63 9.19 22.15
N GLU A 71 12.92 10.48 21.96
CA GLU A 71 12.52 11.22 20.76
C GLU A 71 13.21 10.65 19.51
N ASP A 72 14.52 10.39 19.60
CA ASP A 72 15.29 9.77 18.52
C ASP A 72 14.76 8.37 18.14
N GLU A 73 14.30 7.59 19.13
CA GLU A 73 13.73 6.24 18.91
C GLU A 73 12.43 6.28 18.10
N TYR A 74 11.62 7.33 18.23
CA TYR A 74 10.38 7.49 17.44
C TYR A 74 10.57 8.29 16.14
N GLU A 75 11.54 9.20 16.08
CA GLU A 75 11.84 9.99 14.87
C GLU A 75 12.44 9.14 13.74
N SER A 76 13.29 8.16 14.07
CA SER A 76 13.87 7.24 13.07
C SER A 76 12.82 6.46 12.26
N PRO A 77 11.89 5.69 12.88
CA PRO A 77 10.88 4.96 12.13
C PRO A 77 9.87 5.88 11.44
N GLU A 78 9.54 7.06 11.99
CA GLU A 78 8.63 8.00 11.33
C GLU A 78 9.21 8.52 10.01
N ASN A 79 10.51 8.83 9.99
CA ASN A 79 11.19 9.22 8.75
C ASN A 79 11.21 8.09 7.72
N GLU A 80 11.44 6.84 8.13
CA GLU A 80 11.35 5.67 7.23
C GLU A 80 9.93 5.53 6.64
N TYR A 81 8.88 5.68 7.45
CA TYR A 81 7.50 5.65 6.97
C TYR A 81 7.20 6.75 5.96
N ARG A 82 7.71 7.97 6.19
CA ARG A 82 7.57 9.07 5.23
C ARG A 82 8.26 8.77 3.90
N THR A 83 9.50 8.26 3.95
CA THR A 83 10.20 7.87 2.71
C THR A 83 9.48 6.77 1.95
N LEU A 84 8.89 5.81 2.67
CA LEU A 84 8.12 4.73 2.06
C LEU A 84 6.81 5.26 1.45
N GLU A 85 6.14 6.20 2.11
CA GLU A 85 4.94 6.87 1.60
C GLU A 85 5.24 7.61 0.29
N ASP A 86 6.33 8.37 0.24
CA ASP A 86 6.80 9.04 -0.98
C ASP A 86 7.07 8.02 -2.11
N GLU A 87 7.75 6.90 -1.81
CA GLU A 87 7.98 5.83 -2.79
C GLU A 87 6.66 5.23 -3.33
N TYR A 88 5.67 4.99 -2.46
CA TYR A 88 4.36 4.50 -2.89
C TYR A 88 3.62 5.51 -3.77
N GLU A 89 3.70 6.80 -3.47
CA GLU A 89 3.11 7.86 -4.30
C GLU A 89 3.74 7.87 -5.69
N THR A 90 5.08 7.76 -5.79
CA THR A 90 5.74 7.66 -7.09
C THR A 90 5.31 6.43 -7.88
N LEU A 91 5.12 5.28 -7.23
CA LEU A 91 4.67 4.06 -7.87
C LEU A 91 3.21 4.17 -8.37
N GLU A 92 2.36 4.87 -7.62
CA GLU A 92 0.97 5.13 -8.03
C GLU A 92 0.91 6.00 -9.29
N ASP A 93 1.75 7.03 -9.37
CA ASP A 93 1.87 7.87 -10.56
C ASP A 93 2.36 7.07 -11.77
N GLU A 94 3.36 6.20 -11.61
CA GLU A 94 3.80 5.30 -12.68
C GLU A 94 2.65 4.38 -13.16
N TYR A 95 1.91 3.78 -12.24
CA TYR A 95 0.77 2.93 -12.60
C TYR A 95 -0.32 3.69 -13.36
N ARG A 96 -0.54 4.96 -12.99
CA ARG A 96 -1.46 5.85 -13.69
C ARG A 96 -0.99 6.12 -15.12
N THR A 97 0.29 6.44 -15.31
CA THR A 97 0.84 6.66 -16.66
C THR A 97 0.71 5.40 -17.54
N LEU A 98 1.03 4.23 -16.99
CA LEU A 98 0.88 2.96 -17.69
C LEU A 98 -0.57 2.68 -18.09
N LYS A 99 -1.51 3.00 -17.20
CA LYS A 99 -2.93 2.86 -17.49
C LYS A 99 -3.37 3.76 -18.66
N ASP A 100 -2.94 5.02 -18.66
CA ASP A 100 -3.25 5.95 -19.75
C ASP A 100 -2.64 5.45 -21.08
N GLU A 101 -1.43 4.90 -21.07
CA GLU A 101 -0.83 4.25 -22.25
C GLU A 101 -1.66 3.07 -22.77
N TYR A 102 -2.15 2.20 -21.88
CA TYR A 102 -3.03 1.09 -22.27
C TYR A 102 -4.34 1.58 -22.90
N GLU A 103 -4.94 2.65 -22.38
CA GLU A 103 -6.14 3.28 -22.94
C GLU A 103 -5.86 3.81 -24.36
N THR A 104 -4.72 4.48 -24.57
CA THR A 104 -4.34 4.92 -25.92
C THR A 104 -4.14 3.75 -26.89
N LEU A 105 -3.56 2.64 -26.43
CA LEU A 105 -3.38 1.45 -27.26
C LEU A 105 -4.71 0.79 -27.62
N GLU A 106 -5.66 0.76 -26.67
CA GLU A 106 -7.03 0.27 -26.91
C GLU A 106 -7.72 1.10 -28.00
N ASP A 107 -7.63 2.43 -27.93
CA ASP A 107 -8.17 3.33 -28.95
C ASP A 107 -7.54 3.08 -30.34
N GLU A 108 -6.21 2.89 -30.41
CA GLU A 108 -5.51 2.56 -31.65
C GLU A 108 -6.01 1.23 -32.26
N TYR A 109 -6.20 0.20 -31.42
CA TYR A 109 -6.79 -1.07 -31.86
C TYR A 109 -8.22 -0.87 -32.38
N GLY A 110 -9.04 -0.04 -31.73
CA GLY A 110 -10.38 0.30 -32.19
C GLY A 110 -10.38 0.99 -33.56
N ILE A 111 -9.45 1.93 -33.79
CA ILE A 111 -9.27 2.57 -35.10
C ILE A 111 -8.86 1.55 -36.16
N LEU A 112 -7.92 0.67 -35.82
CA LEU A 112 -7.44 -0.37 -36.73
C LEU A 112 -8.56 -1.36 -37.10
N GLU A 113 -9.37 -1.78 -36.12
CA GLU A 113 -10.53 -2.64 -36.35
C GLU A 113 -11.54 -1.97 -37.28
N ALA A 114 -11.87 -0.70 -37.05
CA ALA A 114 -12.77 0.06 -37.92
C ALA A 114 -12.24 0.11 -39.36
N LYS A 115 -10.93 0.31 -39.55
CA LYS A 115 -10.28 0.28 -40.86
C LYS A 115 -10.39 -1.08 -41.54
N TYR A 116 -10.21 -2.17 -40.81
CA TYR A 116 -10.41 -3.52 -41.34
C TYR A 116 -11.86 -3.75 -41.77
N ARG A 117 -12.84 -3.34 -40.96
CA ARG A 117 -14.26 -3.45 -41.34
C ARG A 117 -14.60 -2.65 -42.59
N THR A 118 -14.03 -1.45 -42.76
CA THR A 118 -14.23 -0.68 -43.99
C THR A 118 -13.60 -1.37 -45.19
N LEU A 119 -12.38 -1.90 -45.04
CA LEU A 119 -11.68 -2.61 -46.12
C LEU A 119 -12.42 -3.89 -46.54
N GLU A 120 -12.91 -4.65 -45.57
CA GLU A 120 -13.72 -5.84 -45.78
C GLU A 120 -14.97 -5.50 -46.58
N LYS A 121 -15.69 -4.44 -46.17
CA LYS A 121 -16.89 -3.96 -46.88
C LYS A 121 -16.60 -3.51 -48.31
N ASP A 122 -15.53 -2.72 -48.51
CA ASP A 122 -15.12 -2.26 -49.83
C ASP A 122 -14.75 -3.45 -50.73
N SER A 123 -14.11 -4.48 -50.18
CA SER A 123 -13.76 -5.69 -50.93
C SER A 123 -14.98 -6.57 -51.28
N GLU A 124 -15.94 -6.68 -50.38
CA GLU A 124 -17.19 -7.42 -50.63
C GLU A 124 -18.03 -6.73 -51.71
N GLU A 125 -17.98 -5.41 -51.81
CA GLU A 125 -18.61 -4.65 -52.89
C GLU A 125 -17.89 -4.87 -54.24
N ASP A 126 -16.57 -4.88 -54.25
CA ASP A 126 -15.75 -5.05 -55.46
C ASP A 126 -15.88 -6.46 -56.08
N TYR A 127 -16.03 -7.50 -55.25
CA TYR A 127 -16.25 -8.88 -55.71
C TYR A 127 -17.74 -9.28 -55.81
N GLY A 128 -18.60 -8.76 -54.93
CA GLY A 128 -20.02 -9.12 -54.89
C GLY A 128 -20.87 -8.47 -55.98
N ASN A 129 -20.44 -7.33 -56.55
CA ASN A 129 -21.09 -6.73 -57.71
C ASN A 129 -20.95 -7.56 -59.00
N PRO A 130 -19.74 -7.92 -59.44
CA PRO A 130 -19.59 -8.75 -60.63
C PRO A 130 -20.24 -10.14 -60.46
N GLU A 131 -20.20 -10.75 -59.27
CA GLU A 131 -20.87 -12.05 -59.04
C GLU A 131 -22.39 -11.99 -59.27
N LYS A 132 -23.05 -10.92 -58.83
CA LYS A 132 -24.49 -10.70 -59.10
C LYS A 132 -24.75 -10.50 -60.58
N GLU A 133 -23.89 -9.75 -61.27
CA GLU A 133 -24.00 -9.53 -62.71
C GLU A 133 -23.85 -10.84 -63.49
N TYR A 134 -22.87 -11.68 -63.14
CA TYR A 134 -22.70 -13.02 -63.71
C TYR A 134 -23.94 -13.89 -63.50
N LYS A 135 -24.50 -13.90 -62.29
CA LYS A 135 -25.69 -14.68 -61.97
C LYS A 135 -26.92 -14.23 -62.74
N THR A 136 -27.15 -12.91 -62.84
CA THR A 136 -28.25 -12.39 -63.67
C THR A 136 -28.06 -12.72 -65.15
N ARG A 137 -26.83 -12.75 -65.64
CA ARG A 137 -26.52 -13.10 -67.03
C ARG A 137 -26.69 -14.59 -67.30
N GLU A 138 -26.35 -15.47 -66.36
CA GLU A 138 -26.66 -16.89 -66.44
C GLU A 138 -28.16 -17.16 -66.49
N ASP A 139 -28.96 -16.49 -65.65
CA ASP A 139 -30.42 -16.62 -65.67
C ASP A 139 -31.02 -16.17 -67.03
N GLU A 140 -30.44 -15.12 -67.64
CA GLU A 140 -30.84 -14.61 -68.96
C GLU A 140 -30.48 -15.59 -70.10
N TYR A 141 -29.32 -16.24 -70.02
CA TYR A 141 -28.95 -17.29 -71.00
C TYR A 141 -29.76 -18.57 -70.81
N GLY A 142 -30.03 -18.99 -69.58
CA GLY A 142 -30.87 -20.16 -69.30
C GLY A 142 -32.30 -19.98 -69.80
N THR A 143 -32.86 -18.78 -69.68
CA THR A 143 -34.19 -18.46 -70.24
C THR A 143 -34.20 -18.41 -71.77
N LEU A 144 -33.15 -17.92 -72.42
CA LEU A 144 -33.03 -17.95 -73.89
C LEU A 144 -32.85 -19.37 -74.44
N GLU A 145 -32.08 -20.24 -73.76
CA GLU A 145 -31.97 -21.66 -74.14
C GLU A 145 -33.32 -22.39 -74.01
N GLU A 146 -34.08 -22.13 -72.95
CA GLU A 146 -35.43 -22.67 -72.75
C GLU A 146 -36.41 -22.19 -73.84
N GLU A 147 -36.31 -20.94 -74.31
CA GLU A 147 -37.14 -20.45 -75.43
C GLU A 147 -36.68 -21.00 -76.80
N GLU A 148 -35.38 -21.19 -77.02
CA GLU A 148 -34.80 -21.69 -78.29
C GLU A 148 -34.98 -23.22 -78.47
N TYR A 149 -34.90 -24.00 -77.39
CA TYR A 149 -35.02 -25.47 -77.44
C TYR A 149 -36.35 -26.01 -76.89
N GLY A 150 -37.03 -25.30 -76.00
CA GLY A 150 -38.33 -25.70 -75.45
C GLY A 150 -39.50 -25.61 -76.43
N SER A 151 -39.32 -24.95 -77.58
CA SER A 151 -40.32 -24.92 -78.67
C SER A 151 -40.18 -26.06 -79.68
N ARG A 152 -39.25 -27.01 -79.49
CA ARG A 152 -38.96 -28.09 -80.45
C ARG A 152 -38.83 -29.47 -79.82
N GLU A 153 -39.70 -29.82 -78.89
CA GLU A 153 -39.95 -31.23 -78.56
C GLU A 153 -41.45 -31.50 -78.47
N ASP A 154 -42.07 -31.69 -79.64
CA ASP A 154 -43.21 -32.57 -79.77
C ASP A 154 -42.80 -33.75 -80.66
N GLY A 155 -42.62 -34.91 -80.01
CA GLY A 155 -42.66 -36.22 -80.65
C GLY A 155 -41.33 -36.78 -81.16
N SER A 156 -40.58 -37.46 -80.29
CA SER A 156 -40.13 -38.83 -80.60
C SER A 156 -39.62 -39.54 -79.35
N GLU A 157 -40.41 -40.47 -78.84
CA GLU A 157 -39.91 -41.54 -77.97
C GLU A 157 -38.95 -42.41 -78.79
N ASN A 158 -37.70 -42.54 -78.34
CA ASN A 158 -36.82 -43.62 -78.78
C ASN A 158 -36.22 -44.33 -77.56
N GLU A 159 -36.78 -45.51 -77.35
CA GLU A 159 -36.31 -46.62 -76.54
C GLU A 159 -34.94 -47.11 -77.03
N TYR A 160 -33.88 -46.81 -76.28
CA TYR A 160 -32.62 -47.55 -76.20
C TYR A 160 -32.07 -47.23 -74.81
N GLY A 161 -31.72 -48.13 -73.89
CA GLY A 161 -31.26 -49.50 -73.98
C GLY A 161 -30.23 -49.60 -72.86
N ALA A 162 -30.52 -50.44 -71.85
CA ALA A 162 -29.70 -50.58 -70.65
C ALA A 162 -28.25 -50.98 -70.99
N LEU A 163 -27.28 -50.25 -70.43
CA LEU A 163 -25.93 -50.73 -70.19
C LEU A 163 -25.57 -50.38 -68.75
N GLU A 164 -25.58 -51.41 -67.90
CA GLU A 164 -24.87 -51.42 -66.64
C GLU A 164 -23.37 -51.28 -66.96
N GLU A 165 -22.73 -50.25 -66.42
CA GLU A 165 -21.30 -50.29 -66.13
C GLU A 165 -21.12 -49.93 -64.67
N ASP A 166 -20.99 -50.98 -63.86
CA ASP A 166 -20.38 -50.93 -62.55
C ASP A 166 -18.99 -50.28 -62.68
N SER A 167 -18.76 -49.20 -61.94
CA SER A 167 -17.41 -48.86 -61.49
C SER A 167 -17.49 -48.32 -60.07
N GLU A 168 -17.13 -49.23 -59.16
CA GLU A 168 -16.65 -48.93 -57.81
C GLU A 168 -15.42 -48.01 -57.93
N GLU A 169 -15.30 -46.98 -57.10
CA GLU A 169 -14.12 -46.79 -56.23
C GLU A 169 -14.30 -45.60 -55.26
N ASP A 170 -14.46 -46.02 -54.02
CA ASP A 170 -14.12 -45.43 -52.73
C ASP A 170 -12.94 -44.44 -52.73
N SER A 171 -13.11 -43.29 -52.09
CA SER A 171 -12.06 -42.68 -51.24
C SER A 171 -12.65 -41.58 -50.36
N GLU A 172 -12.86 -41.94 -49.09
CA GLU A 172 -12.93 -41.01 -47.98
C GLU A 172 -11.56 -40.33 -47.81
N ASP A 173 -11.55 -39.00 -47.66
CA ASP A 173 -10.44 -38.30 -47.01
C ASP A 173 -11.02 -37.28 -46.00
N GLU A 174 -11.12 -37.76 -44.77
CA GLU A 174 -11.44 -37.00 -43.56
C GLU A 174 -10.18 -36.25 -43.11
N TYR A 175 -10.04 -34.98 -43.49
CA TYR A 175 -9.03 -34.10 -42.88
C TYR A 175 -9.62 -33.40 -41.66
N GLY A 176 -9.26 -33.93 -40.49
CA GLY A 176 -9.45 -33.26 -39.21
C GLY A 176 -8.55 -32.02 -39.07
N SER A 177 -9.09 -30.99 -38.42
CA SER A 177 -8.39 -30.06 -37.54
C SER A 177 -9.40 -29.41 -36.61
#